data_AF-A0AAF0TD67-F1
#
_entry.id   AF-A0AAF0TD67-F1
#
_cell.length_a   1.000
_cell.length_b   1.000
_cell.length_c   1.000
_cell.angle_alpha   90.00
_cell.angle_beta   90.00
_cell.angle_gamma   90.00
#
_symmetry.space_group_name_H-M   'P 1'
#
loop_
_entity.id
_entity.type
_entity.pdbx_description
1 polymer ?
#
loop_
_entity_poly.entity_id
_entity_poly.type
_entity_poly.pdbx_seq_one_letter_code
_entity_poly.pdbx_strand_id
1 'polypeptide(L)'
;MNPPEFLGSQVGDDPYNFTDEVKKIHGVMQVTGTKSIELASYQLNDVANNWFTQWKENKGENVAPLTCDCFTGAFLDRFFLREWREAKAQEFMNLKQGSMTVTKYGYKFTQLFRYASHMVANSRA
;
A
#
# COMPACT_ATOMS: atom_id res chain seq x y z
N MET A 1 -4.34 -20.62 -2.12
CA MET A 1 -3.70 -19.30 -2.24
C MET A 1 -2.80 -19.14 -1.05
N ASN A 2 -1.56 -18.69 -1.24
CA ASN A 2 -0.73 -18.23 -0.12
C ASN A 2 -1.02 -16.75 0.07
N PRO A 3 -1.58 -16.33 1.22
CA PRO A 3 -1.78 -14.93 1.49
C PRO A 3 -0.42 -14.20 1.54
N PRO A 4 -0.32 -12.96 1.03
CA PRO A 4 0.89 -12.16 1.19
C PRO A 4 1.14 -11.91 2.69
N GLU A 5 2.41 -11.88 3.09
CA GLU A 5 2.81 -11.48 4.44
C GLU A 5 3.50 -10.12 4.37
N PHE A 6 3.27 -9.26 5.36
CA PHE A 6 3.93 -7.97 5.47
C PHE A 6 4.49 -7.78 6.88
N LEU A 7 5.80 -7.60 6.97
CA LEU A 7 6.51 -7.49 8.24
C LEU A 7 6.63 -6.03 8.70
N GLY A 8 6.80 -5.11 7.74
CA GLY A 8 7.00 -3.68 7.99
C GLY A 8 8.41 -3.34 8.46
N SER A 9 9.30 -4.33 8.54
CA SER A 9 10.70 -4.21 8.99
C SER A 9 11.72 -4.59 7.91
N GLN A 10 11.30 -5.19 6.78
CA GLN A 10 12.22 -5.66 5.74
C GLN A 10 12.48 -4.63 4.64
N VAL A 11 13.75 -4.54 4.23
CA VAL A 11 14.16 -3.79 3.02
C VAL A 11 13.65 -4.54 1.79
N GLY A 12 12.55 -4.07 1.22
CA GLY A 12 11.90 -4.68 0.06
C GLY A 12 10.40 -4.88 0.24
N ASP A 13 9.89 -4.73 1.46
CA ASP A 13 8.46 -4.66 1.73
C ASP A 13 7.85 -3.51 0.90
N ASP A 14 6.91 -3.84 0.01
CA ASP A 14 6.18 -2.87 -0.80
C ASP A 14 4.75 -2.76 -0.26
N PRO A 15 4.42 -1.70 0.49
CA PRO A 15 3.09 -1.50 1.05
C PRO A 15 1.98 -1.48 -0.01
N TYR A 16 2.26 -1.01 -1.24
CA TYR A 16 1.26 -1.03 -2.32
C TYR A 16 0.98 -2.44 -2.75
N ASN A 17 2.05 -3.20 -3.03
CA ASN A 17 1.92 -4.57 -3.47
C ASN A 17 1.14 -5.40 -2.44
N PHE A 18 1.44 -5.23 -1.15
CA PHE A 18 0.65 -5.83 -0.09
C PHE A 18 -0.82 -5.45 -0.19
N THR A 19 -1.15 -4.15 -0.19
CA THR A 19 -2.56 -3.71 -0.23
C THR A 19 -3.32 -4.17 -1.48
N ASP A 20 -2.66 -4.24 -2.63
CA ASP A 20 -3.26 -4.71 -3.88
C ASP A 20 -3.54 -6.22 -3.84
N GLU A 21 -2.60 -7.03 -3.36
CA GLU A 21 -2.80 -8.48 -3.23
C GLU A 21 -3.90 -8.81 -2.21
N VAL A 22 -3.94 -8.09 -1.09
CA VAL A 22 -5.03 -8.21 -0.10
C VAL A 22 -6.39 -7.85 -0.71
N LYS A 23 -6.47 -6.74 -1.46
CA LYS A 23 -7.71 -6.33 -2.15
C LYS A 23 -8.16 -7.36 -3.17
N LYS A 24 -7.24 -7.98 -3.92
CA LYS A 24 -7.57 -9.07 -4.86
C LYS A 24 -8.18 -10.27 -4.14
N ILE A 25 -7.55 -10.72 -3.04
CA ILE A 25 -8.05 -11.85 -2.24
C ILE A 25 -9.43 -11.54 -1.67
N HIS A 26 -9.62 -10.36 -1.07
CA HIS A 26 -10.90 -9.95 -0.51
C HIS A 26 -11.99 -9.80 -1.58
N GLY A 27 -11.64 -9.33 -2.78
CA GLY A 27 -12.55 -9.28 -3.92
C GLY A 27 -13.04 -10.66 -4.34
N VAL A 28 -12.14 -11.66 -4.41
CA VAL A 28 -12.52 -13.05 -4.70
C VAL A 28 -13.40 -13.64 -3.61
N MET A 29 -13.11 -13.32 -2.34
CA MET A 29 -13.89 -13.78 -1.19
C MET A 29 -15.18 -12.98 -0.93
N GLN A 30 -15.41 -11.89 -1.68
CA GLN A 30 -16.51 -10.95 -1.47
C GLN A 30 -16.58 -10.37 -0.05
N VAL A 31 -15.42 -10.18 0.59
CA VAL A 31 -15.33 -9.65 1.95
C VAL A 31 -15.34 -8.13 1.94
N THR A 32 -16.15 -7.54 2.81
CA THR A 32 -16.31 -6.08 2.93
C THR A 32 -16.37 -5.64 4.40
N GLY A 33 -16.29 -4.33 4.64
CA GLY A 33 -16.42 -3.76 5.98
C GLY A 33 -15.31 -4.18 6.95
N THR A 34 -15.66 -4.37 8.22
CA THR A 34 -14.72 -4.70 9.30
C THR A 34 -14.02 -6.04 9.10
N LYS A 35 -14.70 -7.04 8.53
CA LYS A 35 -14.11 -8.35 8.21
C LYS A 35 -12.91 -8.24 7.25
N SER A 36 -12.93 -7.28 6.34
CA SER A 36 -11.80 -7.02 5.45
C SER A 36 -10.56 -6.56 6.23
N ILE A 37 -10.74 -5.78 7.28
CA ILE A 37 -9.63 -5.27 8.10
C ILE A 37 -9.08 -6.41 8.96
N GLU A 38 -9.95 -7.23 9.54
CA GLU A 38 -9.55 -8.40 10.32
C GLU A 38 -8.74 -9.39 9.48
N LEU A 39 -9.20 -9.72 8.26
CA LEU A 39 -8.45 -10.59 7.35
C LEU A 39 -7.09 -10.01 6.94
N ALA A 40 -7.04 -8.71 6.63
CA ALA A 40 -5.77 -8.04 6.34
C ALA A 40 -4.81 -8.10 7.55
N SER A 41 -5.33 -7.99 8.77
CA SER A 41 -4.50 -8.02 9.97
C SER A 41 -3.82 -9.37 10.23
N TYR A 42 -4.45 -10.49 9.82
CA TYR A 42 -3.83 -11.82 9.90
C TYR A 42 -2.60 -11.97 8.99
N GLN A 43 -2.44 -11.06 8.03
CA GLN A 43 -1.33 -11.04 7.08
C GLN A 43 -0.22 -10.08 7.49
N LEU A 44 -0.44 -9.31 8.55
CA LEU A 44 0.58 -8.45 9.16
C LEU A 44 1.34 -9.27 10.21
N ASN A 45 2.66 -9.13 10.23
CA ASN A 45 3.49 -9.79 11.22
C ASN A 45 4.54 -8.82 11.78
N ASP A 46 5.23 -9.20 12.85
CA ASP A 46 6.30 -8.44 13.49
C ASP A 46 5.93 -6.95 13.73
N VAL A 47 6.65 -6.00 13.13
CA VAL A 47 6.44 -4.55 13.31
C VAL A 47 5.07 -4.12 12.82
N ALA A 48 4.58 -4.68 11.72
CA ALA A 48 3.29 -4.36 11.16
C ALA A 48 2.13 -4.80 12.05
N ASN A 49 2.23 -5.98 12.67
CA ASN A 49 1.22 -6.46 13.60
C ASN A 49 1.18 -5.62 14.90
N ASN A 50 2.37 -5.28 15.43
CA ASN A 50 2.49 -4.41 16.60
C ASN A 50 1.87 -3.03 16.35
N TRP A 51 2.14 -2.44 15.18
CA TRP A 51 1.53 -1.18 14.78
C TRP A 51 0.01 -1.29 14.65
N PHE A 52 -0.51 -2.35 14.03
CA PHE A 52 -1.94 -2.52 13.82
C PHE A 52 -2.70 -2.57 15.15
N THR A 53 -2.17 -3.30 16.13
CA THR A 53 -2.73 -3.36 17.49
C THR A 53 -2.83 -1.96 18.10
N GLN A 54 -1.74 -1.19 18.08
CA GLN A 54 -1.73 0.19 18.59
C GLN A 54 -2.68 1.12 17.83
N TRP A 55 -2.73 1.00 16.50
CA TRP A 55 -3.61 1.80 15.66
C TRP A 55 -5.09 1.53 15.98
N LYS A 56 -5.45 0.27 16.25
CA LYS A 56 -6.80 -0.14 16.63
C LYS A 56 -7.17 0.34 18.02
N GLU A 57 -6.27 0.25 19.00
CA GLU A 57 -6.48 0.75 20.38
C GLU A 57 -6.67 2.26 20.41
N ASN A 58 -5.85 3.02 19.67
CA ASN A 58 -5.90 4.48 19.65
C ASN A 58 -7.16 5.05 18.99
N LYS A 59 -7.93 4.24 18.24
CA LYS A 59 -9.18 4.66 17.63
C LYS A 59 -10.34 4.76 18.65
N GLY A 60 -10.28 4.08 19.80
CA GLY A 60 -11.31 4.12 20.84
C GLY A 60 -12.70 3.58 20.42
N GLU A 61 -13.60 3.36 21.38
CA GLU A 61 -14.94 2.78 21.15
C GLU A 61 -15.96 3.77 20.52
N ASN A 62 -15.65 5.07 20.49
CA ASN A 62 -16.59 6.14 20.08
C ASN A 62 -16.30 6.76 18.70
N VAL A 63 -15.51 6.11 17.85
CA VAL A 63 -15.18 6.61 16.51
C VAL A 63 -15.99 5.90 15.43
N ALA A 64 -16.29 6.64 14.35
CA ALA A 64 -16.97 6.14 13.16
C ALA A 64 -16.45 4.74 12.72
N PRO A 65 -17.30 3.89 12.11
CA PRO A 65 -16.95 2.52 11.76
C PRO A 65 -15.59 2.42 11.07
N LEU A 66 -14.76 1.47 11.51
CA LEU A 66 -13.49 1.17 10.86
C LEU A 66 -13.76 0.71 9.42
N THR A 67 -13.45 1.58 8.45
CA THR A 67 -13.55 1.27 7.01
C THR A 67 -12.24 0.76 6.46
N CYS A 68 -12.32 -0.05 5.41
CA CYS A 68 -11.14 -0.57 4.70
C CYS A 68 -10.27 0.58 4.15
N ASP A 69 -10.89 1.68 3.73
CA ASP A 69 -10.17 2.87 3.25
C ASP A 69 -9.40 3.57 4.37
N CYS A 70 -10.00 3.68 5.57
CA CYS A 70 -9.30 4.23 6.75
C CYS A 70 -8.08 3.38 7.14
N PHE A 71 -8.22 2.06 7.12
CA PHE A 71 -7.10 1.14 7.36
C PHE A 71 -6.01 1.31 6.29
N THR A 72 -6.39 1.25 5.01
CA THR A 72 -5.45 1.36 3.88
C THR A 72 -4.68 2.69 3.92
N GLY A 73 -5.37 3.80 4.19
CA GLY A 73 -4.74 5.11 4.32
C GLY A 73 -3.73 5.17 5.47
N ALA A 74 -4.11 4.70 6.66
CA ALA A 74 -3.22 4.69 7.83
C ALA A 74 -2.01 3.75 7.64
N PHE A 75 -2.24 2.59 7.02
CA PHE A 75 -1.19 1.62 6.72
C PHE A 75 -0.15 2.19 5.75
N LEU A 76 -0.61 2.79 4.65
CA LEU A 76 0.28 3.41 3.68
C LEU A 76 1.00 4.63 4.26
N ASP A 77 0.35 5.43 5.11
CA ASP A 77 1.02 6.55 5.78
C ASP A 77 2.16 6.08 6.69
N ARG A 78 1.93 4.98 7.42
CA ARG A 78 2.93 4.38 8.33
C ARG A 78 4.11 3.76 7.60
N PHE A 79 3.84 2.91 6.61
CA PHE A 79 4.86 2.02 6.04
C PHE A 79 5.37 2.46 4.68
N PHE A 80 4.64 3.29 3.94
CA PHE A 80 5.16 3.84 2.70
C PHE A 80 5.90 5.14 2.96
N LEU A 81 7.13 5.03 3.45
CA LEU A 81 7.94 6.19 3.82
C LEU A 81 7.97 7.25 2.71
N ARG A 82 8.00 8.54 3.10
CA ARG A 82 7.98 9.65 2.15
C ARG A 82 9.13 9.58 1.16
N GLU A 83 10.30 9.17 1.62
CA GLU A 83 11.50 9.04 0.80
C GLU A 83 11.30 7.98 -0.29
N TRP A 84 10.58 6.90 0.02
CA TRP A 84 10.22 5.86 -0.95
C TRP A 84 9.16 6.36 -1.94
N ARG A 85 8.17 7.12 -1.47
CA ARG A 85 7.19 7.82 -2.33
C ARG A 85 7.88 8.70 -3.36
N GLU A 86 8.78 9.56 -2.88
CA GLU A 86 9.52 10.51 -3.70
C GLU A 86 10.46 9.79 -4.67
N ALA A 87 11.15 8.74 -4.23
CA ALA A 87 12.02 7.93 -5.10
C ALA A 87 11.22 7.28 -6.24
N LYS A 88 10.05 6.69 -5.95
CA LYS A 88 9.19 6.06 -6.96
C LYS A 88 8.55 7.08 -7.91
N ALA A 89 8.13 8.22 -7.37
CA ALA A 89 7.65 9.35 -8.16
C ALA A 89 8.72 9.85 -9.13
N GLN A 90 9.94 10.03 -8.63
CA GLN A 90 11.07 10.49 -9.43
C GLN A 90 11.49 9.46 -10.48
N GLU A 91 11.42 8.16 -10.16
CA GLU A 91 11.64 7.07 -11.11
C GLU A 91 10.62 7.14 -12.27
N PHE A 92 9.35 7.41 -11.96
CA PHE A 92 8.30 7.57 -12.96
C PHE A 92 8.47 8.84 -13.81
N MET A 93 8.72 10.00 -13.19
CA MET A 93 8.90 11.28 -13.92
C MET A 93 10.08 11.21 -14.89
N ASN A 94 11.14 10.51 -14.51
CA ASN A 94 12.33 10.37 -15.35
C ASN A 94 12.26 9.16 -16.30
N LEU A 95 11.17 8.40 -16.29
CA LEU A 95 11.00 7.26 -17.17
C LEU A 95 10.93 7.73 -18.61
N LYS A 96 12.00 7.49 -19.36
CA LYS A 96 12.10 7.69 -20.81
C LYS A 96 12.32 6.33 -21.47
N GLN A 97 11.80 6.14 -22.67
CA GLN A 97 12.03 4.90 -23.41
C GLN A 97 13.54 4.65 -23.62
N GLY A 98 14.29 5.67 -24.04
CA GLY A 98 15.73 5.55 -24.27
C GLY A 98 16.06 4.39 -25.22
N SER A 99 16.92 3.48 -24.78
CA SER A 99 17.31 2.26 -25.51
C SER A 99 16.36 1.07 -25.29
N MET A 100 15.29 1.23 -24.50
CA MET A 100 14.34 0.15 -24.25
C MET A 100 13.44 -0.09 -25.48
N THR A 101 13.05 -1.34 -25.69
CA THR A 101 11.95 -1.66 -26.61
C THR A 101 10.65 -1.03 -26.09
N VAL A 102 9.73 -0.72 -27.01
CA VAL A 102 8.40 -0.17 -26.66
C VAL A 102 7.69 -1.06 -25.64
N THR A 103 7.77 -2.38 -25.81
CA THR A 103 7.19 -3.36 -24.89
C THR A 103 7.79 -3.26 -23.49
N LYS A 104 9.12 -3.21 -23.37
CA LYS A 104 9.80 -3.13 -22.07
C LYS A 104 9.51 -1.79 -21.37
N TYR A 105 9.44 -0.71 -22.13
CA TYR A 105 9.01 0.60 -21.62
C TYR A 105 7.57 0.54 -21.11
N GLY A 106 6.65 -0.04 -21.88
CA GLY A 106 5.25 -0.21 -21.50
C GLY A 106 5.11 -0.95 -20.16
N TYR A 107 5.84 -2.06 -19.95
CA TYR A 107 5.81 -2.77 -18.67
C TYR A 107 6.30 -1.91 -17.50
N LYS A 108 7.41 -1.19 -17.66
CA LYS A 108 7.91 -0.28 -16.61
C LYS A 108 6.92 0.85 -16.32
N PHE A 109 6.32 1.42 -17.36
CA PHE A 109 5.33 2.48 -17.22
C PHE A 109 4.15 1.99 -16.37
N THR A 110 3.57 0.83 -16.68
CA THR A 110 2.47 0.25 -15.91
C THR A 110 2.86 -0.05 -14.46
N GLN A 111 4.06 -0.59 -14.22
CA GLN A 111 4.56 -0.87 -12.87
C GLN A 111 4.71 0.39 -12.01
N LEU A 112 5.13 1.50 -12.60
CA LEU A 112 5.38 2.75 -11.88
C LEU A 112 4.14 3.64 -11.80
N PHE A 113 3.21 3.54 -12.76
CA PHE A 113 1.99 4.31 -12.82
C PHE A 113 1.12 4.16 -11.55
N ARG A 114 1.19 3.01 -10.87
CA ARG A 114 0.47 2.79 -9.60
C ARG A 114 0.84 3.77 -8.48
N TYR A 115 2.03 4.39 -8.56
CA TYR A 115 2.46 5.40 -7.59
C TYR A 115 2.05 6.82 -7.99
N ALA A 116 1.46 7.02 -9.18
CA ALA A 116 1.14 8.33 -9.74
C ALA A 116 0.25 9.18 -8.83
N SER A 117 -0.69 8.56 -8.12
CA SER A 117 -1.60 9.24 -7.19
C SER A 117 -0.88 9.99 -6.06
N HIS A 118 0.33 9.55 -5.69
CA HIS A 118 1.15 10.17 -4.65
C HIS A 118 2.13 11.20 -5.21
N MET A 119 2.17 11.38 -6.53
CA MET A 119 3.03 12.35 -7.21
C MET A 119 2.40 13.76 -7.27
N VAL A 120 1.09 13.87 -7.06
CA VAL A 120 0.33 15.14 -7.21
C VAL A 120 0.28 15.95 -5.90
N ALA A 121 0.87 15.48 -4.81
CA ALA A 121 0.80 16.14 -3.51
C ALA A 121 1.90 17.20 -3.26
N ASN A 122 2.38 17.90 -4.29
CA ASN A 122 3.31 19.02 -4.08
C ASN A 122 3.13 20.22 -5.03
N SER A 123 1.87 20.56 -5.35
CA SER A 123 1.52 21.90 -5.86
C SER A 123 0.66 22.65 -4.84
N ARG A 124 1.26 22.96 -3.69
CA ARG A 124 0.87 24.12 -2.88
C ARG A 124 2.13 24.90 -2.54
N ALA A 125 2.51 25.75 -3.49
CA ALA A 125 3.21 27.00 -3.20
C ALA A 125 2.14 28.09 -3.04
#